data_AF-A0A349PK95-F1
#
_entry.id   AF-A0A349PK95-F1
#
_cell.length_a   1.000
_cell.length_b   1.000
_cell.length_c   1.000
_cell.angle_alpha   90.00
_cell.angle_beta   90.00
_cell.angle_gamma   90.00
#
_symmetry.space_group_name_H-M   'P 1'
#
loop_
_entity.id
_entity.type
_entity.pdbx_description
1 polymer ?
#
loop_
_entity_poly.entity_id
_entity_poly.type
_entity_poly.pdbx_seq_one_letter_code
_entity_poly.pdbx_strand_id
1 'polypeptide(L)'
;MTISNAQEFKTPLDYLNYIGKESEIISRNTWKYTTTVAHTKNARRIDANRKSLIKSIQNAAKKIEALKDGYNGDVEYKNQLLVYLSILENQINSEYDKIIDMQEVAEQSYDFMEAYILTRDLVNAKINDEVDKLNANQKIFANKYNIQITEDTSELAKKIKISNDVLENHSHLFLIFFKVNFTESLLFKAIEREDISDIQQNSIDLIQYVNEGLEKLKTFKPYKNDKSLILATKKYLEVSKKEALEFSPTVVYFIMLNQKFEESKKIMDNKLAKNRSKEEVNNFNKLVDQVNIEVGNYNRNTKKFNLDRTNAFNNWYLTGDNFIARYVPIN
;
A
#
# COMPACT_ATOMS: atom_id res chain seq x y z
N MET A 1 40.34 -28.94 26.20
CA MET A 1 39.72 -29.36 24.93
C MET A 1 38.30 -29.79 25.20
N THR A 2 37.33 -28.93 24.94
CA THR A 2 35.91 -29.26 25.03
C THR A 2 35.54 -29.94 23.71
N ILE A 3 35.39 -31.27 23.74
CA ILE A 3 34.86 -32.02 22.61
C ILE A 3 33.38 -31.64 22.51
N SER A 4 33.06 -30.73 21.60
CA SER A 4 31.68 -30.49 21.18
C SER A 4 31.27 -31.71 20.37
N ASN A 5 30.60 -32.69 21.01
CA ASN A 5 29.98 -33.78 20.28
C ASN A 5 28.97 -33.16 19.29
N ALA A 6 29.24 -33.26 17.99
CA ALA A 6 28.25 -32.97 16.98
C ALA A 6 27.05 -33.89 17.19
N GLN A 7 25.83 -33.37 17.05
CA GLN A 7 24.62 -34.18 17.15
C GLN A 7 24.66 -35.26 16.05
N GLU A 8 24.86 -36.53 16.42
CA GLU A 8 24.78 -37.64 15.49
C GLU A 8 23.32 -38.08 15.30
N PHE A 9 22.91 -38.25 14.04
CA PHE A 9 21.57 -38.70 13.67
C PHE A 9 21.61 -40.17 13.24
N LYS A 10 20.73 -40.99 13.81
CA LYS A 10 20.68 -42.44 13.55
C LYS A 10 20.11 -42.78 12.18
N THR A 11 19.24 -41.91 11.65
CA THR A 11 18.60 -42.08 10.35
C THR A 11 18.59 -40.76 9.60
N PRO A 12 18.52 -40.77 8.25
CA PRO A 12 18.44 -39.54 7.47
C PRO A 12 17.09 -38.82 7.70
N LEU A 13 16.07 -39.58 8.13
CA LEU A 13 14.77 -39.06 8.55
C LEU A 13 14.88 -38.26 9.85
N ASP A 14 15.68 -38.71 10.83
CA ASP A 14 15.92 -37.96 12.08
C ASP A 14 16.60 -36.62 11.80
N TYR A 15 17.55 -36.60 10.87
CA TYR A 15 18.22 -35.39 10.41
C TYR A 15 17.24 -34.42 9.73
N LEU A 16 16.44 -34.92 8.77
CA LEU A 16 15.41 -34.11 8.12
C LEU A 16 14.36 -33.59 9.11
N ASN A 17 13.94 -34.40 10.09
CA ASN A 17 12.97 -33.99 11.10
C ASN A 17 13.54 -32.90 12.03
N TYR A 18 14.82 -32.99 12.39
CA TYR A 18 15.48 -31.96 13.17
C TYR A 18 15.52 -30.63 12.43
N ILE A 19 15.98 -30.63 11.17
CA ILE A 19 16.01 -29.43 10.33
C ILE A 19 14.58 -28.92 10.06
N GLY A 20 13.64 -29.82 9.78
CA GLY A 20 12.25 -29.50 9.50
C GLY A 20 11.56 -28.77 10.64
N LYS A 21 11.87 -29.11 11.90
CA LYS A 21 11.36 -28.39 13.08
C LYS A 21 11.80 -26.92 13.11
N GLU A 22 13.05 -26.64 12.76
CA GLU A 22 13.53 -25.26 12.70
C GLU A 22 12.85 -24.48 11.57
N SER A 23 12.71 -25.10 10.39
CA SER A 23 11.96 -24.53 9.26
C SER A 23 10.50 -24.25 9.60
N GLU A 24 9.84 -25.13 10.36
CA GLU A 24 8.45 -24.96 10.79
C GLU A 24 8.27 -23.77 11.77
N ILE A 25 9.23 -23.57 12.68
CA ILE A 25 9.24 -22.39 13.57
C ILE A 25 9.36 -21.10 12.76
N ILE A 26 10.25 -21.06 11.77
CA ILE A 26 10.42 -19.90 10.90
C ILE A 26 9.13 -19.64 10.13
N SER A 27 8.54 -20.65 9.49
CA SER A 27 7.29 -20.51 8.75
C SER A 27 6.16 -19.96 9.63
N ARG A 28 6.06 -20.39 10.90
CA ARG A 28 5.07 -19.86 11.86
C ARG A 28 5.28 -18.38 12.15
N ASN A 29 6.53 -17.97 12.36
CA ASN A 29 6.84 -16.57 12.60
C ASN A 29 6.68 -15.71 11.33
N THR A 30 6.98 -16.25 10.15
CA THR A 30 6.73 -15.60 8.85
C THR A 30 5.24 -15.37 8.70
N TRP A 31 4.41 -16.40 8.90
CA TRP A 31 2.96 -16.28 8.86
C TRP A 31 2.42 -15.24 9.85
N LYS A 32 2.91 -15.24 11.09
CA LYS A 32 2.53 -14.26 12.10
C LYS A 32 2.91 -12.84 11.69
N TYR A 33 4.07 -12.66 11.07
CA TYR A 33 4.50 -11.37 10.54
C TYR A 33 3.62 -10.93 9.36
N THR A 34 3.44 -11.77 8.35
CA THR A 34 2.60 -11.50 7.16
C THR A 34 1.16 -11.14 7.55
N THR A 35 0.53 -11.93 8.43
CA THR A 35 -0.83 -11.64 8.93
C THR A 35 -0.89 -10.35 9.75
N THR A 36 0.14 -10.04 10.52
CA THR A 36 0.23 -8.77 11.24
C THR A 36 0.30 -7.60 10.25
N VAL A 37 1.18 -7.66 9.26
CA VAL A 37 1.29 -6.62 8.22
C VAL A 37 -0.04 -6.45 7.46
N ALA A 38 -0.73 -7.55 7.15
CA ALA A 38 -1.99 -7.51 6.42
C ALA A 38 -3.16 -6.91 7.22
N HIS A 39 -3.20 -7.10 8.54
CA HIS A 39 -4.38 -6.78 9.37
C HIS A 39 -4.15 -5.71 10.43
N THR A 40 -2.95 -5.13 10.57
CA THR A 40 -2.72 -4.06 11.54
C THR A 40 -1.91 -2.90 10.96
N LYS A 41 -2.27 -1.69 11.40
CA LYS A 41 -1.53 -0.45 11.12
C LYS A 41 -0.55 -0.08 12.25
N ASN A 42 -0.46 -0.90 13.31
CA ASN A 42 0.38 -0.60 14.47
C ASN A 42 1.85 -0.94 14.19
N ALA A 43 2.64 0.09 13.86
CA ALA A 43 4.06 -0.03 13.55
C ALA A 43 4.87 -0.76 14.64
N ARG A 44 4.58 -0.52 15.93
CA ARG A 44 5.28 -1.21 17.04
C ARG A 44 4.98 -2.70 17.05
N ARG A 45 3.74 -3.10 16.75
CA ARG A 45 3.34 -4.50 16.68
C ARG A 45 3.95 -5.20 15.46
N ILE A 46 4.03 -4.51 14.32
CA ILE A 46 4.72 -5.00 13.12
C ILE A 46 6.19 -5.24 13.44
N ASP A 47 6.89 -4.25 14.02
CA ASP A 47 8.30 -4.38 14.40
C ASP A 47 8.55 -5.49 15.44
N ALA A 48 7.69 -5.61 16.44
CA ALA A 48 7.82 -6.67 17.44
C ALA A 48 7.77 -8.07 16.81
N ASN A 49 6.84 -8.30 15.87
CA ASN A 49 6.74 -9.58 15.16
C ASN A 49 7.91 -9.79 14.19
N ARG A 50 8.38 -8.73 13.53
CA ARG A 50 9.58 -8.78 12.68
C ARG A 50 10.82 -9.20 13.48
N LYS A 51 11.07 -8.55 14.62
CA LYS A 51 12.18 -8.92 15.53
C LYS A 51 12.06 -10.36 16.02
N SER A 52 10.85 -10.83 16.29
CA SER A 52 10.60 -12.23 16.64
C SER A 52 10.96 -13.18 15.50
N LEU A 53 10.61 -12.84 14.26
CA LEU A 53 10.97 -13.61 13.07
C LEU A 53 12.48 -13.66 12.86
N ILE A 54 13.16 -12.51 12.87
CA ILE A 54 14.63 -12.42 12.77
C ILE A 54 15.30 -13.29 13.83
N LYS A 55 14.88 -13.16 15.09
CA LYS A 55 15.44 -13.96 16.19
C LYS A 55 15.26 -15.47 15.95
N SER A 56 14.13 -15.88 15.38
CA SER A 56 13.91 -17.29 15.05
C SER A 56 14.81 -17.79 13.91
N ILE A 57 15.03 -16.96 12.88
CA ILE A 57 15.95 -17.25 11.78
C ILE A 57 17.38 -17.40 12.31
N GLN A 58 17.85 -16.44 13.10
CA GLN A 58 19.19 -16.46 13.71
C GLN A 58 19.40 -17.69 14.61
N ASN A 59 18.40 -18.07 15.39
CA ASN A 59 18.47 -19.25 16.25
C ASN A 59 18.50 -20.56 15.44
N ALA A 60 17.68 -20.66 14.39
CA ALA A 60 17.70 -21.79 13.48
C ALA A 60 19.06 -21.92 12.77
N ALA A 61 19.58 -20.81 12.24
CA ALA A 61 20.87 -20.77 11.58
C ALA A 61 21.99 -21.28 12.48
N LYS A 62 22.07 -20.80 13.73
CA LYS A 62 23.06 -21.28 14.72
C LYS A 62 22.95 -22.78 14.99
N LYS A 63 21.73 -23.31 15.11
CA LYS A 63 21.51 -24.75 15.35
C LYS A 63 21.90 -25.61 14.16
N ILE A 64 21.65 -25.14 12.94
CA ILE A 64 21.98 -25.84 11.69
C ILE A 64 23.49 -25.77 11.43
N GLU A 65 24.12 -24.62 11.70
CA GLU A 65 25.57 -24.43 11.59
C GLU A 65 26.34 -25.36 12.55
N ALA A 66 25.78 -25.61 13.74
CA ALA A 66 26.35 -26.56 14.70
C ALA A 66 26.40 -28.02 14.19
N LEU A 67 25.64 -28.38 13.15
CA LEU A 67 25.68 -29.69 12.49
C LEU A 67 26.87 -29.77 11.52
N LYS A 68 28.11 -29.67 12.04
CA LYS A 68 29.33 -29.49 11.22
C LYS A 68 29.48 -30.52 10.09
N ASP A 69 29.17 -31.78 10.36
CA ASP A 69 29.36 -32.88 9.39
C ASP A 69 28.09 -33.24 8.62
N GLY A 70 27.00 -32.48 8.80
CA GLY A 70 25.71 -32.76 8.17
C GLY A 70 25.20 -34.16 8.52
N TYR A 71 24.65 -34.88 7.53
CA TYR A 71 24.27 -36.28 7.71
C TYR A 71 25.27 -37.20 7.00
N ASN A 72 26.04 -38.00 7.76
CA ASN A 72 27.08 -38.89 7.22
C ASN A 72 28.08 -38.17 6.28
N GLY A 73 28.44 -36.92 6.58
CA GLY A 73 29.32 -36.10 5.74
C GLY A 73 28.59 -35.33 4.63
N ASP A 74 27.30 -35.59 4.39
CA ASP A 74 26.49 -34.80 3.45
C ASP A 74 26.04 -33.49 4.08
N VAL A 75 26.70 -32.41 3.65
CA VAL A 75 26.48 -31.04 4.11
C VAL A 75 25.64 -30.20 3.15
N GLU A 76 25.23 -30.73 2.00
CA GLU A 76 24.67 -29.94 0.91
C GLU A 76 23.35 -29.27 1.33
N TYR A 77 22.42 -30.06 1.87
CA TYR A 77 21.10 -29.57 2.28
C TYR A 77 21.20 -28.53 3.42
N LYS A 78 22.06 -28.73 4.42
CA LYS A 78 22.23 -27.74 5.50
C LYS A 78 22.84 -26.44 4.97
N ASN A 79 23.79 -26.50 4.05
CA ASN A 79 24.46 -25.31 3.52
C ASN A 79 23.48 -24.49 2.68
N GLN A 80 22.66 -25.16 1.87
CA GLN A 80 21.58 -24.51 1.13
C GLN A 80 20.56 -23.86 2.06
N LEU A 81 20.18 -24.52 3.16
CA LEU A 81 19.30 -23.94 4.16
C LEU A 81 19.95 -22.73 4.87
N LEU A 82 21.24 -22.76 5.19
CA LEU A 82 21.95 -21.60 5.77
C LEU A 82 21.97 -20.40 4.81
N VAL A 83 22.16 -20.64 3.52
CA VAL A 83 22.06 -19.59 2.49
C VAL A 83 20.65 -19.01 2.45
N TYR A 84 19.61 -19.86 2.44
CA TYR A 84 18.22 -19.44 2.53
C TYR A 84 17.95 -18.55 3.75
N LEU A 85 18.39 -18.98 4.93
CA LEU A 85 18.18 -18.24 6.19
C LEU A 85 18.89 -16.88 6.17
N SER A 86 20.11 -16.82 5.63
CA SER A 86 20.86 -15.57 5.47
C SER A 86 20.14 -14.61 4.51
N ILE A 87 19.63 -15.11 3.38
CA ILE A 87 18.84 -14.28 2.45
C ILE A 87 17.60 -13.76 3.16
N LEU A 88 16.83 -14.62 3.83
CA LEU A 88 15.62 -14.25 4.53
C LEU A 88 15.87 -13.18 5.61
N GLU A 89 16.91 -13.35 6.44
CA GLU A 89 17.31 -12.38 7.45
C GLU A 89 17.68 -11.02 6.82
N ASN A 90 18.52 -11.04 5.78
CA ASN A 90 18.97 -9.83 5.09
C ASN A 90 17.80 -9.09 4.44
N GLN A 91 16.86 -9.81 3.80
CA GLN A 91 15.69 -9.20 3.19
C GLN A 91 14.77 -8.56 4.23
N ILE A 92 14.47 -9.25 5.33
CA ILE A 92 13.60 -8.71 6.40
C ILE A 92 14.24 -7.52 7.13
N ASN A 93 15.56 -7.50 7.28
CA ASN A 93 16.28 -6.35 7.82
C ASN A 93 16.32 -5.18 6.83
N SER A 94 16.65 -5.43 5.55
CA SER A 94 16.69 -4.42 4.51
C SER A 94 15.31 -3.81 4.20
N GLU A 95 14.25 -4.61 4.37
CA GLU A 95 12.86 -4.16 4.33
C GLU A 95 12.60 -3.12 5.38
N TYR A 96 12.95 -3.36 6.65
CA TYR A 96 12.49 -2.52 7.75
C TYR A 96 13.08 -1.12 7.76
N ASP A 97 14.38 -0.97 7.51
CA ASP A 97 15.03 0.34 7.52
C ASP A 97 14.48 1.21 6.37
N LYS A 98 14.30 0.62 5.18
CA LYS A 98 13.66 1.29 4.04
C LYS A 98 12.17 1.53 4.27
N ILE A 99 11.46 0.58 4.88
CA ILE A 99 10.01 0.67 5.15
C ILE A 99 9.73 1.73 6.20
N ILE A 100 10.56 1.89 7.23
CA ILE A 100 10.39 2.95 8.23
C ILE A 100 10.68 4.32 7.62
N ASP A 101 11.83 4.46 6.96
CA ASP A 101 12.20 5.73 6.34
C ASP A 101 11.19 6.13 5.27
N MET A 102 10.71 5.15 4.49
CA MET A 102 9.70 5.37 3.46
C MET A 102 8.28 5.50 4.03
N GLN A 103 7.89 4.86 5.14
CA GLN A 103 6.53 4.97 5.68
C GLN A 103 6.20 6.40 6.13
N GLU A 104 7.19 7.13 6.62
CA GLU A 104 7.03 8.54 7.02
C GLU A 104 6.95 9.51 5.81
N VAL A 105 7.55 9.14 4.68
CA VAL A 105 7.59 10.00 3.46
C VAL A 105 6.75 9.49 2.30
N ALA A 106 6.24 8.25 2.34
CA ALA A 106 5.50 7.62 1.25
C ALA A 106 4.18 8.35 0.98
N GLU A 107 3.58 8.93 2.02
CA GLU A 107 2.38 9.75 1.86
C GLU A 107 2.69 11.16 1.29
N GLN A 108 3.97 11.54 1.18
CA GLN A 108 4.38 12.85 0.67
C GLN A 108 4.44 12.93 -0.86
N SER A 109 4.56 11.80 -1.56
CA SER A 109 4.50 11.75 -3.03
C SER A 109 4.10 10.38 -3.55
N TYR A 110 3.53 10.35 -4.76
CA TYR A 110 3.24 9.09 -5.46
C TYR A 110 4.51 8.23 -5.64
N ASP A 111 5.61 8.83 -6.06
CA ASP A 111 6.85 8.11 -6.36
C ASP A 111 7.42 7.40 -5.12
N PHE A 112 7.34 8.04 -3.95
CA PHE A 112 7.76 7.41 -2.70
C PHE A 112 6.83 6.25 -2.31
N MET A 113 5.52 6.39 -2.49
CA MET A 113 4.58 5.29 -2.24
C MET A 113 4.77 4.12 -3.21
N GLU A 114 4.99 4.41 -4.49
CA GLU A 114 5.26 3.39 -5.50
C GLU A 114 6.57 2.65 -5.22
N ALA A 115 7.66 3.38 -4.95
CA ALA A 115 8.95 2.78 -4.59
C ALA A 115 8.85 1.92 -3.31
N TYR A 116 8.08 2.38 -2.32
CA TYR A 116 7.81 1.65 -1.10
C TYR A 116 7.10 0.31 -1.37
N ILE A 117 5.98 0.33 -2.10
CA ILE A 117 5.20 -0.86 -2.43
C ILE A 117 6.00 -1.82 -3.31
N LEU A 118 6.68 -1.32 -4.35
CA LEU A 118 7.51 -2.14 -5.24
C LEU A 118 8.64 -2.83 -4.48
N THR A 119 9.28 -2.14 -3.53
CA THR A 119 10.35 -2.73 -2.71
C THR A 119 9.81 -3.90 -1.88
N ARG A 120 8.66 -3.71 -1.22
CA ARG A 120 8.01 -4.75 -0.42
C ARG A 120 7.58 -5.95 -1.27
N ASP A 121 6.98 -5.71 -2.44
CA ASP A 121 6.49 -6.77 -3.31
C ASP A 121 7.67 -7.57 -3.92
N LEU A 122 8.78 -6.91 -4.27
CA LEU A 122 10.01 -7.56 -4.72
C LEU A 122 10.61 -8.47 -3.64
N VAL A 123 10.59 -8.02 -2.39
CA VAL A 123 11.10 -8.83 -1.27
C VAL A 123 10.23 -10.06 -1.05
N ASN A 124 8.90 -9.90 -1.01
CA ASN A 124 7.97 -11.02 -0.89
C ASN A 124 8.16 -12.04 -2.03
N ALA A 125 8.34 -11.56 -3.27
CA ALA A 125 8.63 -12.42 -4.42
C ALA A 125 9.93 -13.21 -4.24
N LYS A 126 11.01 -12.58 -3.77
CA LYS A 126 12.28 -13.26 -3.48
C LYS A 126 12.15 -14.29 -2.36
N ILE A 127 11.42 -13.96 -1.29
CA ILE A 127 11.18 -14.91 -0.19
C ILE A 127 10.42 -16.14 -0.71
N ASN A 128 9.41 -15.95 -1.56
CA ASN A 128 8.67 -17.07 -2.18
C ASN A 128 9.59 -17.94 -3.06
N ASP A 129 10.43 -17.35 -3.90
CA ASP A 129 11.36 -18.08 -4.77
C ASP A 129 12.38 -18.90 -3.94
N GLU A 130 12.89 -18.33 -2.86
CA GLU A 130 13.80 -19.00 -1.94
C GLU A 130 13.13 -20.13 -1.16
N VAL A 131 11.84 -20.01 -0.81
CA VAL A 131 11.04 -21.10 -0.23
C VAL A 131 10.88 -22.25 -1.22
N ASP A 132 10.60 -21.95 -2.50
CA ASP A 132 10.45 -22.97 -3.53
C ASP A 132 11.77 -23.73 -3.77
N LYS A 133 12.91 -23.03 -3.80
CA LYS A 133 14.25 -23.64 -3.85
C LYS A 133 14.52 -24.54 -2.64
N LEU A 134 14.20 -24.08 -1.43
CA LEU A 134 14.40 -24.87 -0.22
C LEU A 134 13.57 -26.17 -0.24
N ASN A 135 12.32 -26.09 -0.70
CA ASN A 135 11.45 -27.26 -0.86
C ASN A 135 12.01 -28.25 -1.89
N ALA A 136 12.54 -27.76 -3.02
CA ALA A 136 13.18 -28.61 -4.03
C ALA A 136 14.43 -29.31 -3.45
N ASN A 137 15.26 -28.60 -2.69
CA ASN A 137 16.44 -29.14 -2.05
C ASN A 137 16.11 -30.21 -0.99
N GLN A 138 15.02 -30.03 -0.25
CA GLN A 138 14.50 -31.05 0.66
C GLN A 138 14.12 -32.33 -0.09
N LYS A 139 13.44 -32.20 -1.25
CA LYS A 139 13.08 -33.34 -2.11
C LYS A 139 14.32 -34.06 -2.64
N ILE A 140 15.37 -33.32 -3.03
CA ILE A 140 16.64 -33.90 -3.49
C ILE A 140 17.29 -34.74 -2.37
N PHE A 141 17.40 -34.19 -1.16
CA PHE A 141 17.95 -34.92 -0.01
C PHE A 141 17.11 -36.16 0.31
N ALA A 142 15.79 -36.03 0.35
CA ALA A 142 14.90 -37.15 0.63
C ALA A 142 15.05 -38.27 -0.40
N ASN A 143 15.09 -37.94 -1.70
CA ASN A 143 15.33 -38.92 -2.76
C ASN A 143 16.68 -39.61 -2.61
N LYS A 144 17.75 -38.84 -2.34
CA LYS A 144 19.11 -39.38 -2.13
C LYS A 144 19.17 -40.43 -1.01
N TYR A 145 18.34 -40.27 0.01
CA TYR A 145 18.29 -41.16 1.17
C TYR A 145 17.05 -42.05 1.24
N ASN A 146 16.32 -42.20 0.13
CA ASN A 146 15.12 -43.04 0.00
C ASN A 146 14.01 -42.72 1.02
N ILE A 147 13.88 -41.45 1.39
CA ILE A 147 12.82 -40.96 2.27
C ILE A 147 11.61 -40.62 1.42
N GLN A 148 10.45 -41.20 1.74
CA GLN A 148 9.18 -40.79 1.16
C GLN A 148 8.70 -39.50 1.81
N ILE A 149 8.63 -38.41 1.04
CA ILE A 149 7.93 -37.20 1.44
C ILE A 149 6.45 -37.38 1.07
N THR A 150 5.57 -37.54 2.05
CA THR A 150 4.14 -37.35 1.82
C THR A 150 3.94 -35.87 1.51
N GLU A 151 3.54 -35.55 0.28
CA GLU A 151 3.30 -34.17 -0.15
C GLU A 151 2.18 -33.54 0.68
N ASP A 152 2.59 -32.89 1.76
CA ASP A 152 1.86 -31.77 2.29
C ASP A 152 2.86 -30.62 2.36
N THR A 153 2.94 -29.84 1.27
CA THR A 153 3.39 -28.45 1.39
C THR A 153 2.68 -27.89 2.61
N SER A 154 3.41 -27.54 3.67
CA SER A 154 2.80 -27.18 4.95
C SER A 154 1.64 -26.24 4.69
N GLU A 155 0.46 -26.49 5.28
CA GLU A 155 -0.73 -25.66 5.13
C GLU A 155 -0.40 -24.16 5.25
N LEU A 156 0.59 -23.87 6.09
CA LEU A 156 1.20 -22.58 6.30
C LEU A 156 1.88 -21.97 5.07
N ALA A 157 2.67 -22.72 4.31
CA ALA A 157 3.26 -22.26 3.05
C ALA A 157 2.18 -21.91 2.02
N LYS A 158 1.10 -22.72 1.92
CA LYS A 158 -0.06 -22.39 1.08
C LYS A 158 -0.72 -21.09 1.53
N LYS A 159 -0.92 -20.89 2.84
CA LYS A 159 -1.50 -19.67 3.43
C LYS A 159 -0.64 -18.44 3.14
N ILE A 160 0.69 -18.54 3.26
CA ILE A 160 1.63 -17.45 2.95
C ILE A 160 1.54 -17.07 1.46
N LYS A 161 1.58 -18.05 0.55
CA LYS A 161 1.48 -17.80 -0.89
C LYS A 161 0.16 -17.11 -1.26
N ILE A 162 -0.97 -17.62 -0.76
CA ILE A 162 -2.28 -17.00 -0.96
C ILE A 162 -2.27 -15.54 -0.47
N SER A 163 -1.67 -15.29 0.69
CA SER A 163 -1.63 -13.93 1.26
C SER A 163 -0.79 -12.98 0.43
N ASN A 164 0.36 -13.45 -0.07
CA ASN A 164 1.23 -12.67 -0.94
C ASN A 164 0.50 -12.29 -2.25
N ASP A 165 -0.17 -13.24 -2.90
CA ASP A 165 -0.94 -12.99 -4.13
C ASP A 165 -2.07 -11.96 -3.90
N VAL A 166 -2.74 -12.03 -2.73
CA VAL A 166 -3.83 -11.11 -2.36
C VAL A 166 -3.28 -9.71 -2.11
N LEU A 167 -2.18 -9.60 -1.36
CA LEU A 167 -1.54 -8.32 -1.03
C LEU A 167 -0.99 -7.64 -2.29
N GLU A 168 -0.38 -8.39 -3.22
CA GLU A 168 0.07 -7.86 -4.51
C GLU A 168 -1.10 -7.31 -5.33
N ASN A 169 -2.20 -8.09 -5.46
CA ASN A 169 -3.39 -7.65 -6.18
C ASN A 169 -4.00 -6.37 -5.58
N HIS A 170 -4.09 -6.33 -4.24
CA HIS A 170 -4.56 -5.14 -3.52
C HIS A 170 -3.65 -3.93 -3.76
N SER A 171 -2.33 -4.13 -3.74
CA SER A 171 -1.35 -3.05 -3.80
C SER A 171 -1.29 -2.36 -5.16
N HIS A 172 -1.44 -3.12 -6.24
CA HIS A 172 -1.57 -2.53 -7.57
C HIS A 172 -2.81 -1.64 -7.71
N LEU A 173 -3.95 -2.04 -7.12
CA LEU A 173 -5.17 -1.21 -7.11
C LEU A 173 -5.04 -0.02 -6.16
N PHE A 174 -4.38 -0.20 -5.02
CA PHE A 174 -4.07 0.89 -4.09
C PHE A 174 -3.19 1.95 -4.74
N LEU A 175 -2.17 1.60 -5.53
CA LEU A 175 -1.35 2.60 -6.21
C LEU A 175 -2.16 3.45 -7.21
N ILE A 176 -3.09 2.84 -7.96
CA ILE A 176 -4.00 3.57 -8.85
C ILE A 176 -4.87 4.55 -8.05
N PHE A 177 -5.48 4.07 -6.96
CA PHE A 177 -6.27 4.90 -6.06
C PHE A 177 -5.44 6.04 -5.46
N PHE A 178 -4.26 5.74 -4.93
CA PHE A 178 -3.39 6.65 -4.21
C PHE A 178 -2.90 7.78 -5.10
N LYS A 179 -2.50 7.50 -6.36
CA LYS A 179 -2.10 8.53 -7.32
C LYS A 179 -3.17 9.61 -7.48
N VAL A 180 -4.42 9.19 -7.62
CA VAL A 180 -5.56 10.09 -7.77
C VAL A 180 -5.88 10.79 -6.47
N ASN A 181 -5.91 10.08 -5.34
CA ASN A 181 -6.18 10.67 -4.03
C ASN A 181 -5.14 11.72 -3.62
N PHE A 182 -3.87 11.47 -3.90
CA PHE A 182 -2.79 12.42 -3.64
C PHE A 182 -2.95 13.68 -4.49
N THR A 183 -3.21 13.53 -5.78
CA THR A 183 -3.42 14.66 -6.71
C THR A 183 -4.66 15.47 -6.33
N GLU A 184 -5.74 14.79 -5.91
CA GLU A 184 -6.95 15.41 -5.36
C GLU A 184 -6.62 16.22 -4.09
N SER A 185 -5.78 15.71 -3.19
CA SER A 185 -5.32 16.48 -2.03
C SER A 185 -4.56 17.75 -2.42
N LEU A 186 -3.72 17.70 -3.46
CA LEU A 186 -3.02 18.89 -3.99
C LEU A 186 -4.00 19.92 -4.56
N LEU A 187 -5.02 19.47 -5.29
CA LEU A 187 -6.11 20.33 -5.78
C LEU A 187 -6.81 21.04 -4.62
N PHE A 188 -7.18 20.32 -3.55
CA PHE A 188 -7.84 20.95 -2.40
C PHE A 188 -6.94 21.95 -1.65
N LYS A 189 -5.63 21.67 -1.52
CA LYS A 189 -4.68 22.64 -1.00
C LYS A 189 -4.59 23.90 -1.87
N ALA A 190 -4.66 23.75 -3.20
CA ALA A 190 -4.70 24.89 -4.11
C ALA A 190 -5.98 25.72 -3.95
N ILE A 191 -7.13 25.05 -3.76
CA ILE A 191 -8.41 25.69 -3.45
C ILE A 191 -8.33 26.49 -2.14
N GLU A 192 -7.78 25.91 -1.08
CA GLU A 192 -7.61 26.58 0.22
C GLU A 192 -6.73 27.83 0.13
N ARG A 193 -5.74 27.83 -0.77
CA ARG A 193 -4.86 28.98 -1.04
C ARG A 193 -5.46 29.98 -2.03
N GLU A 194 -6.64 29.70 -2.59
CA GLU A 194 -7.28 30.45 -3.67
C GLU A 194 -6.37 30.65 -4.90
N ASP A 195 -5.43 29.72 -5.12
CA ASP A 195 -4.47 29.80 -6.22
C ASP A 195 -5.09 29.24 -7.51
N ILE A 196 -5.66 30.12 -8.32
CA ILE A 196 -6.35 29.76 -9.58
C ILE A 196 -5.45 28.95 -10.51
N SER A 197 -4.16 29.30 -10.61
CA SER A 197 -3.22 28.63 -11.51
C SER A 197 -3.01 27.19 -11.05
N ASP A 198 -2.75 26.99 -9.76
CA ASP A 198 -2.57 25.65 -9.18
C ASP A 198 -3.87 24.84 -9.24
N ILE A 199 -5.05 25.44 -9.02
CA ILE A 199 -6.34 24.74 -9.14
C ILE A 199 -6.51 24.19 -10.55
N GLN A 200 -6.24 25.01 -11.57
CA GLN A 200 -6.36 24.60 -12.97
C GLN A 200 -5.36 23.49 -13.31
N GLN A 201 -4.09 23.64 -12.91
CA GLN A 201 -3.06 22.65 -13.17
C GLN A 201 -3.38 21.31 -12.50
N ASN A 202 -3.68 21.30 -11.20
CA ASN A 202 -4.01 20.07 -10.48
C ASN A 202 -5.30 19.42 -11.01
N SER A 203 -6.26 20.20 -11.52
CA SER A 203 -7.47 19.64 -12.15
C SER A 203 -7.14 18.87 -13.44
N ILE A 204 -6.24 19.41 -14.27
CA ILE A 204 -5.77 18.76 -15.50
C ILE A 204 -5.04 17.45 -15.16
N ASP A 205 -4.12 17.51 -14.20
CA ASP A 205 -3.35 16.35 -13.76
C ASP A 205 -4.26 15.27 -13.16
N LEU A 206 -5.25 15.67 -12.35
CA LEU A 206 -6.25 14.77 -11.79
C LEU A 206 -7.05 14.06 -12.89
N ILE A 207 -7.50 14.78 -13.92
CA ILE A 207 -8.21 14.18 -15.07
C ILE A 207 -7.32 13.18 -15.80
N GLN A 208 -6.06 13.54 -16.04
CA GLN A 208 -5.10 12.67 -16.69
C GLN A 208 -4.93 11.35 -15.92
N TYR A 209 -4.61 11.44 -14.63
CA TYR A 209 -4.36 10.25 -13.80
C TYR A 209 -5.60 9.40 -13.56
N VAL A 210 -6.79 10.04 -13.49
CA VAL A 210 -8.06 9.33 -13.51
C VAL A 210 -8.23 8.51 -14.80
N ASN A 211 -7.98 9.11 -15.96
CA ASN A 211 -8.13 8.42 -17.23
C ASN A 211 -7.11 7.27 -17.37
N GLU A 212 -5.85 7.49 -17.01
CA GLU A 212 -4.82 6.44 -16.94
C GLU A 212 -5.28 5.28 -16.03
N GLY A 213 -5.79 5.60 -14.84
CA GLY A 213 -6.30 4.62 -13.90
C GLY A 213 -7.47 3.82 -14.47
N LEU A 214 -8.47 4.49 -15.05
CA LEU A 214 -9.64 3.85 -15.66
C LEU A 214 -9.25 2.92 -16.81
N GLU A 215 -8.25 3.29 -17.63
CA GLU A 215 -7.74 2.40 -18.68
C GLU A 215 -7.04 1.18 -18.10
N LYS A 216 -6.19 1.33 -17.08
CA LYS A 216 -5.55 0.20 -16.38
C LYS A 216 -6.60 -0.76 -15.80
N LEU A 217 -7.72 -0.26 -15.27
CA LEU A 217 -8.78 -1.09 -14.72
C LEU A 217 -9.49 -1.97 -15.77
N LYS A 218 -9.45 -1.63 -17.08
CA LYS A 218 -10.11 -2.44 -18.12
C LYS A 218 -9.43 -3.79 -18.33
N THR A 219 -8.12 -3.85 -18.13
CA THR A 219 -7.31 -5.07 -18.31
C THR A 219 -6.90 -5.70 -16.98
N PHE A 220 -7.20 -5.06 -15.85
CA PHE A 220 -6.85 -5.55 -14.53
C PHE A 220 -7.55 -6.89 -14.22
N LYS A 221 -6.76 -7.92 -13.92
CA LYS A 221 -7.28 -9.25 -13.62
C LYS A 221 -7.81 -9.31 -12.18
N PRO A 222 -9.09 -9.63 -11.96
CA PRO A 222 -9.63 -9.80 -10.62
C PRO A 222 -9.03 -11.04 -9.94
N TYR A 223 -8.70 -10.92 -8.65
CA TYR A 223 -8.30 -12.06 -7.84
C TYR A 223 -9.50 -12.99 -7.61
N LYS A 224 -9.37 -14.27 -8.01
CA LYS A 224 -10.47 -15.26 -7.90
C LYS A 224 -11.83 -14.77 -8.42
N ASN A 225 -11.82 -13.98 -9.50
CA ASN A 225 -13.01 -13.34 -10.10
C ASN A 225 -13.72 -12.30 -9.22
N ASP A 226 -13.17 -11.93 -8.06
CA ASP A 226 -13.69 -10.87 -7.22
C ASP A 226 -13.33 -9.50 -7.79
N LYS A 227 -14.36 -8.77 -8.25
CA LYS A 227 -14.22 -7.44 -8.84
C LYS A 227 -14.44 -6.31 -7.83
N SER A 228 -14.67 -6.61 -6.55
CA SER A 228 -15.03 -5.61 -5.54
C SER A 228 -14.04 -4.44 -5.49
N LEU A 229 -12.74 -4.72 -5.36
CA LEU A 229 -11.72 -3.69 -5.28
C LEU A 229 -11.53 -2.91 -6.60
N ILE A 230 -11.70 -3.57 -7.76
CA ILE A 230 -11.71 -2.92 -9.07
C ILE A 230 -12.87 -1.92 -9.15
N LEU A 231 -14.07 -2.34 -8.75
CA LEU A 231 -15.27 -1.51 -8.78
C LEU A 231 -15.19 -0.35 -7.78
N ALA A 232 -14.64 -0.58 -6.58
CA ALA A 232 -14.40 0.46 -5.60
C ALA A 232 -13.40 1.50 -6.10
N THR A 233 -12.30 1.04 -6.73
CA THR A 233 -11.30 1.93 -7.36
C THR A 233 -11.93 2.74 -8.47
N LYS A 234 -12.67 2.10 -9.39
CA LYS A 234 -13.40 2.78 -10.47
C LYS A 234 -14.34 3.86 -9.93
N LYS A 235 -15.12 3.54 -8.89
CA LYS A 235 -16.06 4.49 -8.27
C LYS A 235 -15.34 5.73 -7.73
N TYR A 236 -14.19 5.55 -7.07
CA TYR A 236 -13.39 6.67 -6.59
C TYR A 236 -12.87 7.53 -7.75
N LEU A 237 -12.27 6.91 -8.78
CA LEU A 237 -11.78 7.60 -9.97
C LEU A 237 -12.88 8.42 -10.67
N GLU A 238 -14.10 7.87 -10.77
CA GLU A 238 -15.23 8.57 -11.38
C GLU A 238 -15.71 9.78 -10.56
N VAL A 239 -15.64 9.72 -9.23
CA VAL A 239 -15.95 10.87 -8.36
C VAL A 239 -14.89 11.95 -8.51
N SER A 240 -13.60 11.61 -8.42
CA SER A 240 -12.49 12.56 -8.60
C SER A 240 -12.51 13.20 -9.99
N LYS A 241 -12.95 12.46 -11.03
CA LYS A 241 -13.17 13.02 -12.37
C LYS A 241 -14.18 14.16 -12.37
N LYS A 242 -15.30 13.97 -11.66
CA LYS A 242 -16.35 14.99 -11.56
C LYS A 242 -15.89 16.19 -10.74
N GLU A 243 -15.08 15.97 -9.71
CA GLU A 243 -14.48 17.08 -8.95
C GLU A 243 -13.59 17.96 -9.86
N ALA A 244 -12.75 17.36 -10.69
CA ALA A 244 -11.92 18.11 -11.63
C ALA A 244 -12.74 18.82 -12.72
N LEU A 245 -13.76 18.15 -13.28
CA LEU A 245 -14.51 18.67 -14.44
C LEU A 245 -15.66 19.62 -14.08
N GLU A 246 -16.27 19.46 -12.92
CA GLU A 246 -17.50 20.19 -12.54
C GLU A 246 -17.27 21.10 -11.33
N PHE A 247 -16.65 20.59 -10.27
CA PHE A 247 -16.43 21.35 -9.04
C PHE A 247 -15.36 22.43 -9.22
N SER A 248 -14.19 22.05 -9.73
CA SER A 248 -13.03 22.95 -9.85
C SER A 248 -13.32 24.21 -10.68
N PRO A 249 -14.01 24.14 -11.84
CA PRO A 249 -14.44 25.33 -12.56
C PRO A 249 -15.39 26.23 -11.77
N THR A 250 -16.30 25.64 -10.98
CA THR A 250 -17.21 26.40 -10.08
C THR A 250 -16.41 27.16 -9.03
N VAL A 251 -15.38 26.53 -8.46
CA VAL A 251 -14.49 27.15 -7.46
C VAL A 251 -13.72 28.32 -8.09
N VAL A 252 -13.08 28.11 -9.24
CA VAL A 252 -12.33 29.16 -9.94
C VAL A 252 -13.24 30.35 -10.26
N TYR A 253 -14.44 30.10 -10.80
CA TYR A 253 -15.40 31.15 -11.11
C TYR A 253 -15.79 31.94 -9.86
N PHE A 254 -16.04 31.26 -8.74
CA PHE A 254 -16.38 31.92 -7.48
C PHE A 254 -15.22 32.78 -6.94
N ILE A 255 -13.98 32.28 -6.97
CA ILE A 255 -12.78 33.04 -6.55
C ILE A 255 -12.64 34.32 -7.39
N MET A 256 -12.74 34.21 -8.72
CA MET A 256 -12.65 35.38 -9.62
C MET A 256 -13.78 36.39 -9.37
N LEU A 257 -15.00 35.92 -9.14
CA LEU A 257 -16.14 36.77 -8.81
C LEU A 257 -15.93 37.51 -7.48
N ASN A 258 -15.39 36.81 -6.47
CA ASN A 258 -15.10 37.38 -5.17
C ASN A 258 -13.99 38.44 -5.25
N GLN A 259 -12.92 38.18 -6.02
CA GLN A 259 -11.86 39.16 -6.28
C GLN A 259 -12.42 40.43 -6.93
N LYS A 260 -13.24 40.28 -7.98
CA LYS A 260 -13.90 41.41 -8.64
C LYS A 260 -14.80 42.20 -7.69
N PHE A 261 -15.51 41.50 -6.80
CA PHE A 261 -16.34 42.13 -5.78
C PHE A 261 -15.52 42.95 -4.80
N GLU A 262 -14.45 42.39 -4.24
CA GLU A 262 -13.59 43.09 -3.28
C GLU A 262 -12.87 44.30 -3.91
N GLU A 263 -12.46 44.21 -5.17
CA GLU A 263 -11.93 45.36 -5.92
C GLU A 263 -12.97 46.46 -6.10
N SER A 264 -14.18 46.10 -6.55
CA SER A 264 -15.28 47.05 -6.74
C SER A 264 -15.71 47.70 -5.42
N LYS A 265 -15.75 46.92 -4.33
CA LYS A 265 -16.03 47.38 -2.98
C LYS A 265 -15.00 48.40 -2.50
N LYS A 266 -13.70 48.12 -2.67
CA LYS A 266 -12.62 49.07 -2.34
C LYS A 266 -12.78 50.40 -3.09
N ILE A 267 -13.13 50.36 -4.37
CA ILE A 267 -13.38 51.57 -5.18
C ILE A 267 -14.55 52.36 -4.58
N MET A 268 -15.65 51.68 -4.27
CA MET A 268 -16.84 52.31 -3.69
C MET A 268 -16.55 52.91 -2.31
N ASP A 269 -15.91 52.16 -1.42
CA ASP A 269 -15.59 52.56 -0.04
C ASP A 269 -14.65 53.77 0.01
N ASN A 270 -13.67 53.84 -0.90
CA ASN A 270 -12.75 54.98 -0.99
C ASN A 270 -13.39 56.25 -1.59
N LYS A 271 -14.52 56.12 -2.28
CA LYS A 271 -15.20 57.24 -2.93
C LYS A 271 -16.28 57.82 -2.01
N LEU A 272 -16.18 59.12 -1.71
CA LEU A 272 -17.24 59.85 -0.99
C LEU A 272 -18.60 59.64 -1.66
N ALA A 273 -19.66 59.44 -0.86
CA ALA A 273 -20.99 59.14 -1.37
C ALA A 273 -21.48 60.14 -2.44
N LYS A 274 -21.24 61.44 -2.22
CA LYS A 274 -21.59 62.53 -3.16
C LYS A 274 -20.85 62.47 -4.51
N ASN A 275 -19.74 61.74 -4.59
CA ASN A 275 -18.93 61.62 -5.79
C ASN A 275 -19.25 60.34 -6.59
N ARG A 276 -20.07 59.42 -6.04
CA ARG A 276 -20.46 58.17 -6.70
C ARG A 276 -21.51 58.46 -7.78
N SER A 277 -21.33 57.92 -8.97
CA SER A 277 -22.31 57.99 -10.04
C SER A 277 -23.41 56.94 -9.83
N LYS A 278 -24.60 57.19 -10.38
CA LYS A 278 -25.71 56.22 -10.34
C LYS A 278 -25.33 54.90 -11.04
N GLU A 279 -24.54 54.98 -12.10
CA GLU A 279 -24.05 53.82 -12.84
C GLU A 279 -23.09 52.96 -12.00
N GLU A 280 -22.14 53.59 -11.29
CA GLU A 280 -21.22 52.89 -10.38
C GLU A 280 -21.99 52.13 -9.29
N VAL A 281 -22.96 52.80 -8.65
CA VAL A 281 -23.81 52.18 -7.61
C VAL A 281 -24.63 51.01 -8.18
N ASN A 282 -25.23 51.19 -9.36
CA ASN A 282 -26.01 50.13 -10.00
C ASN A 282 -25.14 48.91 -10.37
N ASN A 283 -23.93 49.14 -10.90
CA ASN A 283 -23.01 48.08 -11.26
C ASN A 283 -22.50 47.33 -10.02
N PHE A 284 -22.19 48.06 -8.94
CA PHE A 284 -21.84 47.45 -7.66
C PHE A 284 -22.97 46.61 -7.08
N ASN A 285 -24.20 47.13 -7.06
CA ASN A 285 -25.36 46.38 -6.55
C ASN A 285 -25.63 45.11 -7.36
N LYS A 286 -25.52 45.15 -8.70
CA LYS A 286 -25.62 43.94 -9.54
C LYS A 286 -24.56 42.90 -9.18
N LEU A 287 -23.34 43.35 -8.88
CA LEU A 287 -22.25 42.47 -8.48
C LEU A 287 -22.51 41.86 -7.09
N VAL A 288 -23.05 42.63 -6.14
CA VAL A 288 -23.51 42.13 -4.83
C VAL A 288 -24.56 41.03 -5.01
N ASP A 289 -25.57 41.26 -5.85
CA ASP A 289 -26.62 40.28 -6.12
C ASP A 289 -26.05 38.99 -6.73
N GLN A 290 -25.12 39.13 -7.66
CA GLN A 290 -24.43 37.99 -8.28
C GLN A 290 -23.62 37.19 -7.26
N VAL A 291 -22.83 37.85 -6.41
CA VAL A 291 -22.06 37.20 -5.33
C VAL A 291 -22.98 36.45 -4.37
N ASN A 292 -24.10 37.06 -3.96
CA ASN A 292 -25.06 36.45 -3.05
C ASN A 292 -25.71 35.18 -3.62
N ILE A 293 -25.94 35.14 -4.93
CA ILE A 293 -26.43 33.93 -5.60
C ILE A 293 -25.32 32.87 -5.65
N GLU A 294 -24.13 33.25 -6.09
CA GLU A 294 -23.05 32.30 -6.36
C GLU A 294 -22.41 31.73 -5.09
N VAL A 295 -22.39 32.47 -3.98
CA VAL A 295 -21.98 31.92 -2.68
C VAL A 295 -22.91 30.78 -2.25
N GLY A 296 -24.21 30.88 -2.55
CA GLY A 296 -25.18 29.82 -2.32
C GLY A 296 -24.90 28.57 -3.16
N ASN A 297 -24.58 28.76 -4.45
CA ASN A 297 -24.21 27.67 -5.36
C ASN A 297 -22.89 27.00 -4.95
N TYR A 298 -21.86 27.80 -4.68
CA TYR A 298 -20.55 27.34 -4.22
C TYR A 298 -20.68 26.49 -2.95
N ASN A 299 -21.41 26.97 -1.94
CA ASN A 299 -21.62 26.24 -0.69
C ASN A 299 -22.36 24.92 -0.89
N ARG A 300 -23.37 24.90 -1.77
CA ARG A 300 -24.13 23.69 -2.10
C ARG A 300 -23.26 22.65 -2.80
N ASN A 301 -22.50 23.08 -3.81
CA ASN A 301 -21.61 22.20 -4.57
C ASN A 301 -20.50 21.66 -3.67
N THR A 302 -19.88 22.51 -2.85
CA THR A 302 -18.85 22.10 -1.88
C THR A 302 -19.37 20.99 -0.96
N LYS A 303 -20.56 21.16 -0.37
CA LYS A 303 -21.17 20.13 0.49
C LYS A 303 -21.41 18.81 -0.27
N LYS A 304 -21.92 18.89 -1.50
CA LYS A 304 -22.19 17.71 -2.34
C LYS A 304 -20.89 16.95 -2.64
N PHE A 305 -19.89 17.62 -3.19
CA PHE A 305 -18.63 16.98 -3.59
C PHE A 305 -17.86 16.44 -2.38
N ASN A 306 -17.83 17.16 -1.25
CA ASN A 306 -17.23 16.65 -0.01
C ASN A 306 -17.90 15.35 0.47
N LEU A 307 -19.22 15.25 0.38
CA LEU A 307 -19.96 14.04 0.73
C LEU A 307 -19.65 12.89 -0.24
N ASP A 308 -19.70 13.16 -1.55
CA ASP A 308 -19.42 12.15 -2.58
C ASP A 308 -17.99 11.59 -2.44
N ARG A 309 -17.00 12.47 -2.24
CA ARG A 309 -15.60 12.11 -1.99
C ARG A 309 -15.44 11.27 -0.74
N THR A 310 -15.99 11.71 0.39
CA THR A 310 -15.93 10.99 1.66
C THR A 310 -16.53 9.59 1.53
N ASN A 311 -17.67 9.47 0.85
CA ASN A 311 -18.34 8.20 0.63
C ASN A 311 -17.51 7.27 -0.28
N ALA A 312 -16.92 7.79 -1.35
CA ALA A 312 -16.08 7.01 -2.25
C ALA A 312 -14.78 6.54 -1.58
N PHE A 313 -14.13 7.43 -0.83
CA PHE A 313 -12.93 7.14 -0.04
C PHE A 313 -13.20 6.05 1.00
N ASN A 314 -14.22 6.23 1.85
CA ASN A 314 -14.57 5.25 2.88
C ASN A 314 -14.97 3.89 2.27
N ASN A 315 -15.69 3.91 1.15
CA ASN A 315 -16.02 2.70 0.42
C ASN A 315 -14.78 1.96 -0.09
N TRP A 316 -13.77 2.69 -0.60
CA TRP A 316 -12.51 2.09 -1.05
C TRP A 316 -11.80 1.38 0.10
N TYR A 317 -11.59 2.06 1.23
CA TYR A 317 -10.93 1.46 2.40
C TYR A 317 -11.68 0.26 2.96
N LEU A 318 -12.99 0.39 3.15
CA LEU A 318 -13.82 -0.71 3.66
C LEU A 318 -13.80 -1.92 2.71
N THR A 319 -13.79 -1.67 1.39
CA THR A 319 -13.70 -2.74 0.40
C THR A 319 -12.33 -3.40 0.42
N GLY A 320 -11.24 -2.63 0.56
CA GLY A 320 -9.89 -3.14 0.70
C GLY A 320 -9.72 -4.01 1.95
N ASP A 321 -10.18 -3.53 3.11
CA ASP A 321 -10.13 -4.28 4.37
C ASP A 321 -10.92 -5.58 4.27
N ASN A 322 -12.14 -5.54 3.70
CA ASN A 322 -12.96 -6.73 3.50
C ASN A 322 -12.36 -7.71 2.49
N PHE A 323 -11.72 -7.20 1.44
CA PHE A 323 -11.05 -8.01 0.42
C PHE A 323 -9.86 -8.76 1.04
N ILE A 324 -9.03 -8.07 1.83
CA ILE A 324 -7.93 -8.69 2.57
C ILE A 324 -8.48 -9.71 3.57
N ALA A 325 -9.45 -9.34 4.41
CA ALA A 325 -10.04 -10.25 5.40
C ALA A 325 -10.68 -11.51 4.79
N ARG A 326 -11.23 -11.40 3.57
CA ARG A 326 -11.86 -12.52 2.86
C ARG A 326 -10.83 -13.53 2.34
N TYR A 327 -9.69 -13.06 1.86
CA TYR A 327 -8.75 -13.90 1.11
C TYR A 327 -7.44 -14.19 1.83
N VAL A 328 -7.05 -13.34 2.79
CA VAL A 328 -5.94 -13.61 3.72
C VAL A 328 -6.51 -14.37 4.91
N PRO A 329 -6.15 -15.65 5.11
CA PRO A 329 -6.63 -16.43 6.24
C PRO A 329 -6.30 -15.75 7.57
N ILE A 330 -7.30 -15.61 8.43
CA ILE A 330 -7.09 -15.32 9.85
C ILE A 330 -7.08 -16.67 10.54
N ASN A 331 -6.04 -16.93 11.35
CA ASN A 331 -5.70 -18.20 12.00
C ASN A 331 -6.85 -19.21 12.13
#